data_AF-A0A653WLE3-F1
#
_entry.id   AF-A0A653WLE3-F1
#
_cell.length_a   1.000
_cell.length_b   1.000
_cell.length_c   1.000
_cell.angle_alpha   90.00
_cell.angle_beta   90.00
_cell.angle_gamma   90.00
#
_symmetry.space_group_name_H-M   'P 1'
#
loop_
_entity.id
_entity.type
_entity.pdbx_description
1 polymer ?
#
loop_
_entity_poly.entity_id
_entity_poly.type
_entity_poly.pdbx_seq_one_letter_code
_entity_poly.pdbx_strand_id
1 'polypeptide(L)'
;MKNTLQNRELFQQVVDLLQNARQQVLRTVNSTMVYTYFEIGRIIVEEEQKGKERAEYGKQLLKGLSEQLKKEFGKGFSVDNLQNMRKLFLIYSNYETASSISENSVSKSETVSSNSNLINSDYKFAVSFILTWSHYVFLLSIDDEKERKFYEIESIKNKWSVRELRRQYDTALYTRLSLSRDKEGILKLSEEGQIIEKPKDIIKDPYILEFLGLQNAS
;
A
#
# COMPACT_ATOMS: atom_id res chain seq x y z
N MET A 1 -39.33 -26.57 9.27
CA MET A 1 -38.72 -25.25 8.98
C MET A 1 -37.35 -25.01 9.63
N LYS A 2 -36.98 -25.65 10.77
CA LYS A 2 -35.64 -25.48 11.38
C LYS A 2 -34.46 -25.92 10.49
N ASN A 3 -34.62 -27.00 9.71
CA ASN A 3 -33.54 -27.58 8.91
C ASN A 3 -33.05 -26.67 7.76
N THR A 4 -33.93 -25.84 7.20
CA THR A 4 -33.59 -24.91 6.10
C THR A 4 -32.87 -23.65 6.60
N LEU A 5 -33.17 -23.18 7.82
CA LEU A 5 -32.48 -22.06 8.45
C LEU A 5 -31.08 -22.45 8.91
N GLN A 6 -30.93 -23.63 9.53
CA GLN A 6 -29.64 -24.15 9.99
C GLN A 6 -28.66 -24.40 8.83
N ASN A 7 -29.16 -24.86 7.68
CA ASN A 7 -28.36 -24.97 6.46
C ASN A 7 -27.95 -23.61 5.88
N ARG A 8 -28.75 -22.55 6.05
CA ARG A 8 -28.38 -21.18 5.62
C ARG A 8 -27.30 -20.59 6.53
N GLU A 9 -27.40 -20.77 7.83
CA GLU A 9 -26.38 -20.31 8.79
C GLU A 9 -25.05 -21.03 8.57
N LEU A 10 -25.08 -22.37 8.43
CA LEU A 10 -23.87 -23.15 8.10
C LEU A 10 -23.24 -22.69 6.77
N PHE A 11 -24.07 -22.50 5.73
CA PHE A 11 -23.60 -21.98 4.45
C PHE A 11 -22.95 -20.60 4.59
N GLN A 12 -23.58 -19.68 5.32
CA GLN A 12 -23.04 -18.33 5.52
C GLN A 12 -21.71 -18.37 6.29
N GLN A 13 -21.59 -19.19 7.33
CA GLN A 13 -20.33 -19.36 8.07
C GLN A 13 -19.19 -19.86 7.16
N VAL A 14 -19.47 -20.83 6.27
CA VAL A 14 -18.48 -21.33 5.31
C VAL A 14 -18.11 -20.25 4.28
N VAL A 15 -19.10 -19.48 3.79
CA VAL A 15 -18.86 -18.35 2.88
C VAL A 15 -17.98 -17.30 3.53
N ASP A 16 -18.28 -16.91 4.78
CA ASP A 16 -17.52 -15.90 5.53
C ASP A 16 -16.09 -16.38 5.78
N LEU A 17 -15.89 -17.66 6.16
CA LEU A 17 -14.57 -18.25 6.32
C LEU A 17 -13.74 -18.17 5.03
N LEU A 18 -14.34 -18.54 3.88
CA LEU A 18 -13.67 -18.48 2.58
C LEU A 18 -13.37 -17.04 2.14
N GLN A 19 -14.27 -16.10 2.41
CA GLN A 19 -14.06 -14.69 2.10
C GLN A 19 -12.94 -14.10 2.98
N ASN A 20 -12.91 -14.42 4.27
CA ASN A 20 -11.89 -13.99 5.20
C ASN A 20 -10.50 -14.54 4.82
N ALA A 21 -10.42 -15.83 4.48
CA ALA A 21 -9.17 -16.44 4.02
C ALA A 21 -8.62 -15.75 2.76
N ARG A 22 -9.48 -15.47 1.77
CA ARG A 22 -9.10 -14.74 0.56
C ARG A 22 -8.61 -13.33 0.86
N GLN A 23 -9.31 -12.61 1.75
CA GLN A 23 -8.91 -11.27 2.19
C GLN A 23 -7.55 -11.29 2.88
N GLN A 24 -7.29 -12.29 3.74
CA GLN A 24 -6.01 -12.44 4.41
C GLN A 24 -4.88 -12.67 3.41
N VAL A 25 -5.04 -13.59 2.46
CA VAL A 25 -4.06 -13.84 1.40
C VAL A 25 -3.76 -12.57 0.61
N LEU A 26 -4.80 -11.82 0.21
CA LEU A 26 -4.62 -10.58 -0.54
C LEU A 26 -3.86 -9.52 0.26
N ARG A 27 -4.17 -9.36 1.56
CA ARG A 27 -3.44 -8.44 2.44
C ARG A 27 -1.96 -8.82 2.54
N THR A 28 -1.66 -10.09 2.75
CA THR A 28 -0.28 -10.57 2.83
C THR A 28 0.47 -10.34 1.51
N VAL A 29 -0.16 -10.62 0.38
CA VAL A 29 0.44 -10.38 -0.95
C VAL A 29 0.69 -8.89 -1.15
N ASN A 30 -0.28 -8.03 -0.85
CA ASN A 30 -0.15 -6.59 -0.98
C ASN A 30 1.01 -6.04 -0.13
N SER A 31 1.06 -6.37 1.16
CA SER A 31 2.10 -5.87 2.05
C SER A 31 3.48 -6.38 1.64
N THR A 32 3.59 -7.66 1.26
CA THR A 32 4.85 -8.24 0.77
C THR A 32 5.31 -7.58 -0.52
N MET A 33 4.38 -7.31 -1.45
CA MET A 33 4.69 -6.66 -2.72
C MET A 33 5.19 -5.23 -2.49
N VAL A 34 4.47 -4.42 -1.71
CA VAL A 34 4.87 -3.03 -1.45
C VAL A 34 6.20 -2.96 -0.70
N TYR A 35 6.41 -3.82 0.30
CA TYR A 35 7.70 -3.91 0.99
C TYR A 35 8.84 -4.30 0.05
N THR A 36 8.62 -5.31 -0.81
CA THR A 36 9.61 -5.72 -1.81
C THR A 36 9.96 -4.57 -2.74
N TYR A 37 8.97 -3.80 -3.19
CA TYR A 37 9.14 -2.63 -4.03
C TYR A 37 9.86 -1.48 -3.30
N PHE A 38 9.62 -1.31 -2.00
CA PHE A 38 10.38 -0.40 -1.16
C PHE A 38 11.86 -0.79 -1.08
N GLU A 39 12.16 -2.06 -0.82
CA GLU A 39 13.54 -2.57 -0.76
C GLU A 39 14.27 -2.48 -2.10
N ILE A 40 13.58 -2.73 -3.22
CA ILE A 40 14.15 -2.46 -4.55
C ILE A 40 14.50 -0.97 -4.69
N GLY A 41 13.63 -0.09 -4.22
CA GLY A 41 13.90 1.35 -4.17
C GLY A 41 15.14 1.69 -3.36
N ARG A 42 15.32 1.07 -2.19
CA ARG A 42 16.52 1.21 -1.35
C ARG A 42 17.79 0.80 -2.10
N ILE A 43 17.78 -0.39 -2.70
CA ILE A 43 18.91 -0.93 -3.47
C ILE A 43 19.30 0.01 -4.61
N ILE A 44 18.32 0.54 -5.34
CA ILE A 44 18.55 1.52 -6.41
C ILE A 44 19.23 2.77 -5.88
N VAL A 45 18.72 3.35 -4.78
CA VAL A 45 19.27 4.59 -4.20
C VAL A 45 20.69 4.39 -3.67
N GLU A 46 20.94 3.27 -2.98
CA GLU A 46 22.28 2.93 -2.48
C GLU A 46 23.28 2.75 -3.62
N GLU A 47 22.87 2.16 -4.74
CA GLU A 47 23.73 1.97 -5.91
C GLU A 47 24.00 3.30 -6.63
N GLU A 48 23.00 4.17 -6.78
CA GLU A 48 23.18 5.52 -7.32
C GLU A 48 24.18 6.36 -6.51
N GLN A 49 24.20 6.21 -5.17
CA GLN A 49 25.13 6.92 -4.29
C GLN A 49 26.59 6.49 -4.48
N LYS A 50 26.84 5.22 -4.79
CA LYS A 50 28.19 4.71 -5.12
C LYS A 50 28.70 5.24 -6.47
N GLY A 51 27.78 5.52 -7.40
CA GLY A 51 28.05 5.97 -8.76
C GLY A 51 28.28 7.47 -8.97
N LYS A 52 28.66 8.23 -7.92
CA LYS A 52 29.06 9.65 -7.89
C LYS A 52 28.51 10.58 -9.00
N GLU A 53 27.54 11.40 -8.62
CA GLU A 53 27.26 12.76 -9.15
C GLU A 53 26.92 12.94 -10.65
N ARG A 54 26.29 11.96 -11.32
CA ARG A 54 25.69 12.21 -12.64
C ARG A 54 24.26 11.73 -12.73
N ALA A 55 23.33 12.66 -12.97
CA ALA A 55 21.93 12.33 -13.28
C ALA A 55 21.80 11.37 -14.48
N GLU A 56 22.78 11.36 -15.39
CA GLU A 56 22.85 10.45 -16.53
C GLU A 56 23.15 9.00 -16.11
N TYR A 57 23.95 8.77 -15.06
CA TYR A 57 24.26 7.44 -14.54
C TYR A 57 22.99 6.76 -13.99
N GLY A 58 22.20 7.46 -13.16
CA GLY A 58 20.94 6.92 -12.64
C GLY A 58 19.95 6.56 -13.75
N LYS A 59 19.87 7.36 -14.83
CA LYS A 59 19.04 7.05 -16.00
C LYS A 59 19.49 5.78 -16.72
N GLN A 60 20.80 5.60 -16.91
CA GLN A 60 21.36 4.40 -17.54
C GLN A 60 21.19 3.16 -16.65
N LEU A 61 21.40 3.31 -15.33
CA LEU A 61 21.19 2.25 -14.34
C LEU A 61 19.76 1.73 -14.38
N LEU A 62 18.76 2.61 -14.28
CA LEU A 62 17.35 2.22 -14.30
C LEU A 62 16.94 1.57 -15.63
N LYS A 63 17.48 2.08 -16.75
CA LYS A 63 17.20 1.49 -18.07
C LYS A 63 17.74 0.06 -18.15
N GLY A 64 19.02 -0.16 -17.82
CA GLY A 64 19.64 -1.48 -17.85
C GLY A 64 18.99 -2.46 -16.88
N LEU A 65 18.67 -1.99 -15.67
CA LEU A 65 17.98 -2.80 -14.66
C LEU A 65 16.58 -3.19 -15.14
N SER A 66 15.82 -2.26 -15.74
CA SER A 66 14.51 -2.56 -16.30
C SER A 66 14.58 -3.60 -17.42
N GLU A 67 15.56 -3.50 -18.33
CA GLU A 67 15.72 -4.47 -19.42
C GLU A 67 15.97 -5.89 -18.88
N GLN A 68 16.83 -6.04 -17.88
CA GLN A 68 17.13 -7.33 -17.26
C GLN A 68 15.94 -7.88 -16.45
N LEU A 69 15.34 -7.06 -15.58
CA LEU A 69 14.22 -7.50 -14.74
C LEU A 69 12.97 -7.80 -15.57
N LYS A 70 12.71 -7.07 -16.66
CA LYS A 70 11.61 -7.40 -17.57
C LYS A 70 11.77 -8.76 -18.22
N LYS A 71 13.01 -9.10 -18.60
CA LYS A 71 13.31 -10.39 -19.21
C LYS A 71 13.05 -11.55 -18.24
N GLU A 72 13.39 -11.36 -16.97
CA GLU A 72 13.26 -12.40 -15.94
C GLU A 72 11.86 -12.48 -15.34
N PHE A 73 11.24 -11.32 -15.03
CA PHE A 73 10.04 -11.24 -14.19
C PHE A 73 8.83 -10.56 -14.86
N GLY A 74 8.96 -9.99 -16.06
CA GLY A 74 7.84 -9.43 -16.83
C GLY A 74 7.72 -7.90 -16.81
N LYS A 75 6.64 -7.39 -17.44
CA LYS A 75 6.41 -5.98 -17.78
C LYS A 75 6.33 -5.03 -16.57
N GLY A 76 6.14 -5.55 -15.36
CA GLY A 76 5.97 -4.83 -14.10
C GLY A 76 7.27 -4.22 -13.61
N PHE A 77 8.41 -4.58 -14.21
CA PHE A 77 9.69 -3.96 -13.94
C PHE A 77 10.05 -2.92 -15.01
N SER A 78 9.07 -2.11 -15.42
CA SER A 78 9.29 -0.93 -16.27
C SER A 78 10.18 0.10 -15.61
N VAL A 79 10.87 0.90 -16.43
CA VAL A 79 11.68 2.04 -15.94
C VAL A 79 10.83 2.93 -15.05
N ASP A 80 9.59 3.23 -15.45
CA ASP A 80 8.66 4.03 -14.66
C ASP A 80 8.32 3.36 -13.32
N ASN A 81 8.12 2.03 -13.30
CA ASN A 81 7.83 1.33 -12.04
C ASN A 81 9.05 1.32 -11.12
N LEU A 82 10.26 1.11 -11.65
CA LEU A 82 11.51 1.23 -10.88
C LEU A 82 11.73 2.66 -10.35
N GLN A 83 11.35 3.68 -11.12
CA GLN A 83 11.34 5.06 -10.65
C GLN A 83 10.35 5.27 -9.50
N ASN A 84 9.15 4.66 -9.58
CA ASN A 84 8.19 4.70 -8.49
C ASN A 84 8.71 3.97 -7.24
N MET A 85 9.34 2.80 -7.38
CA MET A 85 9.98 2.08 -6.28
C MET A 85 11.05 2.94 -5.59
N ARG A 86 11.91 3.57 -6.40
CA ARG A 86 12.93 4.53 -5.94
C ARG A 86 12.29 5.72 -5.20
N LYS A 87 11.23 6.32 -5.76
CA LYS A 87 10.49 7.43 -5.11
C LYS A 87 9.84 6.99 -3.80
N LEU A 88 9.25 5.80 -3.76
CA LEU A 88 8.67 5.22 -2.54
C LEU A 88 9.72 5.19 -1.44
N PHE A 89 10.89 4.62 -1.73
CA PHE A 89 11.98 4.59 -0.76
C PHE A 89 12.36 5.99 -0.29
N LEU A 90 12.65 6.93 -1.20
CA LEU A 90 13.08 8.29 -0.84
C LEU A 90 12.04 9.07 -0.01
N ILE A 91 10.76 8.88 -0.29
CA ILE A 91 9.68 9.56 0.43
C ILE A 91 9.46 8.92 1.81
N TYR A 92 9.39 7.59 1.88
CA TYR A 92 8.95 6.88 3.08
C TYR A 92 10.10 6.49 4.03
N SER A 93 11.35 6.43 3.57
CA SER A 93 12.53 6.27 4.44
C SER A 93 12.71 7.44 5.41
N ASN A 94 12.28 8.64 5.03
CA ASN A 94 12.34 9.83 5.88
C ASN A 94 11.20 9.87 6.92
N TYR A 95 10.07 9.20 6.67
CA TYR A 95 8.93 9.21 7.59
C TYR A 95 9.11 8.31 8.81
N GLU A 96 9.94 7.28 8.71
CA GLU A 96 10.26 6.41 9.86
C GLU A 96 11.00 7.15 10.99
N THR A 97 11.80 8.17 10.67
CA THR A 97 12.46 9.00 11.70
C THR A 97 11.44 9.86 12.47
N ALA A 98 10.27 10.13 11.91
CA ALA A 98 9.23 10.95 12.54
C ALA A 98 8.11 10.14 13.21
N SER A 99 7.73 8.98 12.66
CA SER A 99 6.64 8.15 13.22
C SER A 99 7.06 7.33 14.45
N SER A 100 8.36 7.00 14.56
CA SER A 100 8.96 6.41 15.78
C SER A 100 8.89 7.34 17.01
N ILE A 101 8.50 8.61 16.84
CA ILE A 101 8.29 9.57 17.93
C ILE A 101 6.81 9.55 18.42
N SER A 102 5.87 9.03 17.64
CA SER A 102 4.43 9.08 17.99
C SER A 102 3.87 7.81 18.67
N GLU A 103 4.55 6.67 18.61
CA GLU A 103 4.10 5.42 19.26
C GLU A 103 4.30 5.38 20.78
N ASN A 104 4.94 6.38 21.42
CA ASN A 104 5.15 6.41 22.87
C ASN A 104 3.91 6.83 23.71
N SER A 105 2.69 6.67 23.17
CA SER A 105 1.46 7.02 23.88
C SER A 105 0.36 5.96 23.83
N VAL A 106 0.70 4.68 24.05
CA VAL A 106 -0.31 3.70 24.49
C VAL A 106 0.23 2.81 25.63
N SER A 107 -0.15 3.21 26.84
CA SER A 107 -0.47 2.43 28.03
C SER A 107 0.19 1.07 28.27
N LYS A 108 1.04 1.06 29.32
CA LYS A 108 1.33 -0.08 30.21
C LYS A 108 0.08 -0.91 30.51
N SER A 109 0.14 -2.21 30.20
CA SER A 109 -0.41 -3.26 31.05
C SER A 109 0.33 -4.57 30.77
N GLU A 110 0.89 -5.14 31.84
CA GLU A 110 1.61 -6.42 31.88
C GLU A 110 0.64 -7.60 31.72
N THR A 111 1.03 -8.64 30.98
CA THR A 111 1.04 -10.03 31.48
C THR A 111 1.94 -10.91 30.60
N VAL A 112 2.50 -11.91 31.25
CA VAL A 112 3.62 -12.76 30.86
C VAL A 112 3.24 -13.76 29.76
N SER A 113 3.92 -13.69 28.61
CA SER A 113 4.38 -14.90 27.91
C SER A 113 5.46 -14.54 26.90
N SER A 114 6.69 -14.83 27.31
CA SER A 114 7.92 -14.71 26.54
C SER A 114 7.85 -15.54 25.26
N ASN A 115 7.79 -14.88 24.09
CA ASN A 115 8.39 -15.33 22.82
C ASN A 115 8.26 -14.32 21.65
N SER A 116 8.13 -13.02 21.91
CA SER A 116 8.00 -12.01 20.85
C SER A 116 9.32 -11.32 20.44
N ASN A 117 10.48 -11.84 20.86
CA ASN A 117 11.78 -11.23 20.57
C ASN A 117 12.46 -11.81 19.30
N LEU A 118 11.69 -12.05 18.24
CA LEU A 118 12.18 -12.30 16.87
C LEU A 118 11.18 -11.78 15.80
N ILE A 119 10.46 -10.70 16.06
CA ILE A 119 9.83 -9.95 14.95
C ILE A 119 10.96 -9.11 14.35
N ASN A 120 11.63 -9.62 13.31
CA ASN A 120 12.63 -8.88 12.53
C ASN A 120 12.07 -7.48 12.20
N SER A 121 12.91 -6.44 12.25
CA SER A 121 12.54 -5.07 11.82
C SER A 121 11.84 -5.06 10.46
N ASP A 122 12.26 -5.96 9.58
CA ASP A 122 11.74 -6.17 8.24
C ASP A 122 10.27 -6.63 8.24
N TYR A 123 9.86 -7.43 9.23
CA TYR A 123 8.46 -7.82 9.44
C TYR A 123 7.63 -6.68 10.04
N LYS A 124 8.20 -5.83 10.91
CA LYS A 124 7.52 -4.60 11.38
C LYS A 124 7.27 -3.64 10.21
N PHE A 125 8.21 -3.57 9.27
CA PHE A 125 8.11 -2.75 8.07
C PHE A 125 7.07 -3.26 7.08
N ALA A 126 7.03 -4.57 6.83
CA ALA A 126 5.98 -5.19 6.01
C ALA A 126 4.57 -4.95 6.60
N VAL A 127 4.45 -4.87 7.93
CA VAL A 127 3.18 -4.57 8.62
C VAL A 127 2.78 -3.08 8.50
N SER A 128 3.69 -2.19 8.08
CA SER A 128 3.42 -0.74 7.97
C SER A 128 2.76 -0.33 6.65
N PHE A 129 2.87 -1.15 5.58
CA PHE A 129 2.25 -0.87 4.28
C PHE A 129 0.83 -1.46 4.20
N ILE A 130 -0.16 -0.63 4.54
CA ILE A 130 -1.58 -1.04 4.59
C ILE A 130 -2.24 -0.92 3.21
N LEU A 131 -1.82 0.05 2.39
CA LEU A 131 -2.42 0.32 1.08
C LEU A 131 -1.79 -0.54 -0.02
N THR A 132 -2.51 -0.74 -1.13
CA THR A 132 -1.99 -1.47 -2.29
C THR A 132 -0.95 -0.65 -3.05
N TRP A 133 -0.12 -1.29 -3.89
CA TRP A 133 0.86 -0.58 -4.71
C TRP A 133 0.22 0.51 -5.58
N SER A 134 -0.95 0.24 -6.15
CA SER A 134 -1.71 1.21 -6.96
C SER A 134 -2.08 2.49 -6.17
N HIS A 135 -2.33 2.39 -4.86
CA HIS A 135 -2.51 3.58 -4.01
C HIS A 135 -1.21 4.36 -3.88
N TYR A 136 -0.11 3.68 -3.59
CA TYR A 136 1.19 4.32 -3.46
C TYR A 136 1.62 4.99 -4.76
N VAL A 137 1.45 4.36 -5.92
CA VAL A 137 1.72 4.99 -7.23
C VAL A 137 0.95 6.31 -7.38
N PHE A 138 -0.31 6.36 -6.94
CA PHE A 138 -1.08 7.61 -6.94
C PHE A 138 -0.54 8.63 -5.93
N LEU A 139 -0.30 8.22 -4.68
CA LEU A 139 0.24 9.10 -3.62
C LEU A 139 1.60 9.68 -4.00
N LEU A 140 2.46 8.91 -4.67
CA LEU A 140 3.77 9.34 -5.17
C LEU A 140 3.68 10.39 -6.29
N SER A 141 2.49 10.59 -6.88
CA SER A 141 2.25 11.65 -7.86
C SER A 141 1.84 12.99 -7.23
N ILE A 142 1.52 13.00 -5.93
CA ILE A 142 1.16 14.21 -5.18
C ILE A 142 2.45 14.85 -4.66
N ASP A 143 2.78 16.07 -5.09
CA ASP A 143 4.03 16.74 -4.72
C ASP A 143 4.03 17.25 -3.27
N ASP A 144 2.92 17.82 -2.80
CA ASP A 144 2.80 18.35 -1.43
C ASP A 144 2.76 17.21 -0.40
N GLU A 145 3.73 17.21 0.52
CA GLU A 145 3.87 16.19 1.57
C GLU A 145 2.65 16.13 2.51
N LYS A 146 2.08 17.28 2.89
CA LYS A 146 0.97 17.34 3.85
C LYS A 146 -0.31 16.82 3.19
N GLU A 147 -0.53 17.20 1.94
CA GLU A 147 -1.64 16.69 1.14
C GLU A 147 -1.51 15.18 0.92
N ARG A 148 -0.32 14.70 0.56
CA ARG A 148 -0.04 13.26 0.38
C ARG A 148 -0.34 12.47 1.66
N LYS A 149 0.19 12.92 2.81
CA LYS A 149 -0.07 12.30 4.12
C LYS A 149 -1.55 12.31 4.47
N PHE A 150 -2.25 13.41 4.21
CA PHE A 150 -3.68 13.50 4.45
C PHE A 150 -4.46 12.42 3.68
N TYR A 151 -4.20 12.30 2.37
CA TYR A 151 -4.89 11.29 1.55
C TYR A 151 -4.48 9.86 1.90
N GLU A 152 -3.24 9.62 2.32
CA GLU A 152 -2.81 8.31 2.83
C GLU A 152 -3.58 7.91 4.08
N ILE A 153 -3.64 8.79 5.09
CA ILE A 153 -4.34 8.55 6.35
C ILE A 153 -5.83 8.34 6.12
N GLU A 154 -6.48 9.21 5.34
CA GLU A 154 -7.92 9.08 5.08
C GLU A 154 -8.24 7.85 4.22
N SER A 155 -7.35 7.44 3.30
CA SER A 155 -7.54 6.19 2.55
C SER A 155 -7.52 4.97 3.47
N ILE A 156 -6.61 4.93 4.44
CA ILE A 156 -6.52 3.83 5.42
C ILE A 156 -7.74 3.84 6.35
N LYS A 157 -8.05 5.00 6.93
CA LYS A 157 -9.13 5.18 7.90
C LYS A 157 -10.49 4.82 7.31
N ASN A 158 -10.75 5.26 6.09
CA ASN A 158 -12.05 5.09 5.41
C ASN A 158 -12.06 3.90 4.43
N LYS A 159 -10.95 3.15 4.33
CA LYS A 159 -10.79 2.02 3.41
C LYS A 159 -11.14 2.38 1.97
N TRP A 160 -10.68 3.55 1.51
CA TRP A 160 -10.92 3.98 0.15
C TRP A 160 -10.26 3.01 -0.84
N SER A 161 -10.97 2.73 -1.93
CA SER A 161 -10.36 2.17 -3.13
C SER A 161 -9.45 3.20 -3.80
N VAL A 162 -8.57 2.75 -4.69
CA VAL A 162 -7.73 3.67 -5.50
C VAL A 162 -8.60 4.65 -6.27
N ARG A 163 -9.77 4.18 -6.73
CA ARG A 163 -10.76 4.99 -7.45
C ARG A 163 -11.37 6.08 -6.58
N GLU A 164 -11.72 5.74 -5.34
CA GLU A 164 -12.28 6.70 -4.40
C GLU A 164 -11.21 7.71 -3.94
N LEU A 165 -9.99 7.25 -3.64
CA LEU A 165 -8.84 8.12 -3.37
C LEU A 165 -8.66 9.15 -4.49
N ARG A 166 -8.64 8.70 -5.76
CA ARG A 166 -8.54 9.60 -6.91
C ARG A 166 -9.71 10.59 -6.98
N ARG A 167 -10.95 10.13 -6.77
CA ARG A 167 -12.12 11.00 -6.76
C ARG A 167 -12.05 12.07 -5.66
N GLN A 168 -11.61 11.71 -4.46
CA GLN A 168 -11.47 12.66 -3.36
C GLN A 168 -10.35 13.66 -3.61
N TYR A 169 -9.25 13.20 -4.23
CA TYR A 169 -8.18 14.06 -4.71
C TYR A 169 -8.66 15.05 -5.78
N ASP A 170 -9.35 14.56 -6.82
CA ASP A 170 -9.84 15.37 -7.94
C ASP A 170 -10.86 16.43 -7.49
N THR A 171 -11.57 16.19 -6.38
CA THR A 171 -12.47 17.15 -5.75
C THR A 171 -11.78 18.08 -4.75
N ALA A 172 -10.46 18.03 -4.65
CA ALA A 172 -9.63 18.84 -3.75
C ALA A 172 -10.11 18.79 -2.29
N LEU A 173 -10.43 17.58 -1.80
CA LEU A 173 -10.90 17.39 -0.41
C LEU A 173 -9.95 18.03 0.61
N TYR A 174 -8.64 17.87 0.43
CA TYR A 174 -7.63 18.46 1.29
C TYR A 174 -7.75 19.99 1.36
N THR A 175 -7.81 20.67 0.21
CA THR A 175 -7.95 22.12 0.12
C THR A 175 -9.27 22.61 0.72
N ARG A 176 -10.37 21.87 0.51
CA ARG A 176 -11.66 22.22 1.10
C ARG A 176 -11.63 22.14 2.62
N LEU A 177 -10.98 21.12 3.19
CA LEU A 177 -10.83 20.97 4.64
C LEU A 177 -9.85 21.96 5.27
N SER A 178 -8.80 22.38 4.54
CA SER A 178 -7.86 23.38 5.03
C SER A 178 -8.48 24.78 5.07
N LEU A 179 -9.41 25.09 4.15
CA LEU A 179 -10.10 26.37 4.07
C LEU A 179 -11.42 26.44 4.86
N SER A 180 -12.06 25.30 5.15
CA SER A 180 -13.39 25.27 5.78
C SER A 180 -13.33 25.41 7.30
N ARG A 181 -14.35 26.10 7.85
CA ARG A 181 -14.64 26.15 9.29
C ARG A 181 -15.38 24.91 9.78
N ASP A 182 -16.11 24.24 8.90
CA ASP A 182 -16.80 22.97 9.17
C ASP A 182 -16.04 21.82 8.51
N LYS A 183 -15.13 21.21 9.28
CA LYS A 183 -14.32 20.08 8.83
C LYS A 183 -15.08 18.76 8.94
N GLU A 184 -15.95 18.63 9.94
CA GLU A 184 -16.68 17.39 10.19
C GLU A 184 -17.78 17.16 9.15
N GLY A 185 -18.50 18.21 8.74
CA GLY A 185 -19.52 18.11 7.68
C GLY A 185 -18.93 17.70 6.33
N ILE A 186 -17.78 18.28 5.95
CA ILE A 186 -17.09 17.94 4.70
C ILE A 186 -16.58 16.50 4.74
N LEU A 187 -16.07 16.03 5.88
CA LEU A 187 -15.62 14.65 6.02
C LEU A 187 -16.77 13.66 5.86
N LYS A 188 -17.92 13.91 6.49
CA LYS A 188 -19.12 13.06 6.36
C LYS A 188 -19.61 12.97 4.92
N LEU A 189 -19.64 14.09 4.19
CA LEU A 189 -20.01 14.11 2.78
C LEU A 189 -19.01 13.34 1.90
N SER A 190 -17.75 13.25 2.32
CA SER A 190 -16.74 12.41 1.66
C SER A 190 -16.97 10.91 1.90
N GLU A 191 -17.65 10.54 2.99
CA GLU A 191 -18.01 9.14 3.28
C GLU A 191 -19.24 8.67 2.48
N GLU A 192 -20.14 9.61 2.14
CA GLU A 192 -21.34 9.35 1.34
C GLU A 192 -20.99 9.03 -0.13
N GLY A 193 -20.69 7.76 -0.40
CA GLY A 193 -20.43 7.24 -1.74
C GLY A 193 -19.13 6.47 -1.91
N GLN A 194 -18.55 5.98 -0.81
CA GLN A 194 -17.34 5.14 -0.83
C GLN A 194 -17.51 3.89 -1.70
N ILE A 195 -16.54 3.67 -2.60
CA ILE A 195 -16.44 2.45 -3.40
C ILE A 195 -15.54 1.47 -2.65
N ILE A 196 -16.13 0.42 -2.09
CA ILE A 196 -15.42 -0.68 -1.42
C ILE A 196 -14.87 -1.65 -2.48
N GLU A 197 -13.55 -1.90 -2.48
CA GLU A 197 -12.96 -2.94 -3.33
C GLU A 197 -13.38 -4.33 -2.85
N LYS A 198 -13.90 -5.15 -3.76
CA LYS A 198 -14.18 -6.56 -3.45
C LYS A 198 -12.90 -7.37 -3.61
N PRO A 199 -12.73 -8.51 -2.91
CA PRO A 199 -11.55 -9.36 -3.08
C PRO A 199 -11.30 -9.75 -4.55
N LYS A 200 -12.36 -9.92 -5.33
CA LYS A 200 -12.28 -10.20 -6.78
C LYS A 200 -11.68 -9.05 -7.58
N ASP A 201 -11.91 -7.81 -7.17
CA ASP A 201 -11.40 -6.62 -7.85
C ASP A 201 -9.91 -6.44 -7.55
N ILE A 202 -9.49 -6.74 -6.32
CA ILE A 202 -8.07 -6.73 -5.90
C ILE A 202 -7.28 -7.81 -6.65
N ILE A 203 -7.80 -9.03 -6.81
CA ILE A 203 -7.12 -10.09 -7.57
C ILE A 203 -6.86 -9.67 -9.03
N LYS A 204 -7.65 -8.74 -9.57
CA LYS A 204 -7.47 -8.22 -10.92
C LYS A 204 -6.45 -7.08 -11.00
N ASP A 205 -5.85 -6.66 -9.88
CA ASP A 205 -4.76 -5.69 -9.90
C ASP A 205 -3.61 -6.26 -10.77
N PRO A 206 -3.28 -5.60 -11.90
CA PRO A 206 -2.24 -6.07 -12.80
C PRO A 206 -0.88 -6.27 -12.10
N TYR A 207 -0.57 -5.46 -11.09
CA TYR A 207 0.67 -5.54 -10.33
C TYR A 207 0.71 -6.78 -9.44
N ILE A 208 -0.41 -7.16 -8.83
CA ILE A 208 -0.47 -8.40 -8.01
C ILE A 208 -0.26 -9.62 -8.91
N LEU A 209 -0.93 -9.67 -10.06
CA LEU A 209 -0.77 -10.77 -11.00
C LEU A 209 0.66 -10.86 -11.52
N GLU A 210 1.31 -9.72 -11.74
CA GLU A 210 2.72 -9.63 -12.12
C GLU A 210 3.64 -10.16 -11.03
N PHE A 211 3.44 -9.67 -9.82
CA PHE A 211 4.27 -9.99 -8.66
C PHE A 211 4.22 -11.48 -8.35
N LEU A 212 3.07 -12.11 -8.54
CA LEU A 212 2.90 -13.55 -8.39
C LEU A 212 3.33 -14.38 -9.61
N GLY A 213 3.77 -13.75 -10.71
CA GLY A 213 4.16 -14.43 -11.95
C GLY A 213 2.99 -15.07 -12.71
N LEU A 214 1.76 -14.64 -12.45
CA LEU A 214 0.52 -15.26 -12.97
C LEU A 214 0.03 -14.68 -14.30
N GLN A 215 0.76 -13.72 -14.89
CA GLN A 215 0.33 -13.04 -16.13
C GLN A 215 0.35 -13.92 -17.39
N ASN A 216 0.96 -15.11 -17.33
CA ASN A 216 1.02 -16.05 -18.45
C ASN A 216 -0.05 -17.16 -18.39
N ALA A 217 -0.96 -17.13 -17.41
CA ALA A 217 -2.06 -18.07 -17.30
C ALA A 217 -3.34 -17.46 -17.90
N SER A 218 -3.36 -17.28 -19.22
CA SER A 218 -4.56 -16.93 -20.00
C SER A 218 -4.69 -17.84 -21.20
#